data_AF-A8T1I2-F1
#
_entry.id   AF-A8T1I2-F1
#
_cell.length_a   1.000
_cell.length_b   1.000
_cell.length_c   1.000
_cell.angle_alpha   90.00
_cell.angle_beta   90.00
_cell.angle_gamma   90.00
#
_symmetry.space_group_name_H-M   'P 1'
#
loop_
_entity.id
_entity.type
_entity.pdbx_description
1 polymer ?
#
loop_
_entity_poly.entity_id
_entity_poly.type
_entity_poly.pdbx_seq_one_letter_code
_entity_poly.pdbx_strand_id
1 'polypeptide(L)'
;MLKKTSLLALIAVACYSSNAVSVQADTFIKALHYNDFDKKYTDEYIKDIFLVHPDSEYSNMNDSATWLLNDITWQSAWSDFRGYYNVDPSETVSLRLLAKEAGFTKARPLIEFSKKQLNPGSTSVPGSYFYSKDSLAVRANVVKAQIDPDIYYKAWSLFTVEDEYYSFNVHALISKFALAVQIVRDKSQIIKESDWRKNGIYTDVIKRFLNNTYRLSDISESDKEYLMAILNGSIKSVVNPYKHNRKYLKTQYRLARLSAALVDRMGYFVDFPCTAEFKFRGTQKTRNQCFVDMTDKGLWNWYTEEFSKAITPKYSHDGQQHSFLASLLDTLLPLTMVMDGLSAFEFFTASEAAELGAEGLWEAEEVEASQEAFLTEFCEID
;
A
#
# COMPACT_ATOMS: atom_id res chain seq x y z
N MET A 1 -29.16 18.01 75.63
CA MET A 1 -29.51 17.36 74.34
C MET A 1 -28.32 17.49 73.40
N LEU A 2 -27.42 16.50 73.41
CA LEU A 2 -26.31 16.41 72.47
C LEU A 2 -26.77 15.60 71.25
N LYS A 3 -26.75 16.19 70.05
CA LYS A 3 -26.86 15.45 68.80
C LYS A 3 -25.46 15.26 68.22
N LYS A 4 -25.00 14.01 68.23
CA LYS A 4 -23.86 13.51 67.47
C LYS A 4 -24.21 13.54 65.98
N THR A 5 -23.43 14.27 65.18
CA THR A 5 -23.41 14.15 63.73
C THR A 5 -22.34 13.12 63.36
N SER A 6 -22.76 12.00 62.76
CA SER A 6 -21.86 11.00 62.19
C SER A 6 -21.21 11.54 60.93
N LEU A 7 -19.88 11.51 60.91
CA LEU A 7 -19.04 11.76 59.75
C LEU A 7 -19.05 10.49 58.88
N LEU A 8 -19.69 10.55 57.71
CA LEU A 8 -19.59 9.48 56.71
C LEU A 8 -18.37 9.78 55.83
N ALA A 9 -17.35 8.92 55.92
CA ALA A 9 -16.18 8.96 55.06
C ALA A 9 -16.57 8.53 53.64
N LEU A 10 -16.48 9.46 52.67
CA LEU A 10 -16.49 9.14 51.26
C LEU A 10 -15.13 8.50 50.91
N ILE A 11 -15.14 7.19 50.70
CA ILE A 11 -14.05 6.49 50.02
C ILE A 11 -14.15 6.89 48.54
N ALA A 12 -13.27 7.80 48.11
CA ALA A 12 -13.04 8.05 46.70
C ALA A 12 -12.37 6.79 46.12
N VAL A 13 -13.17 5.96 45.46
CA VAL A 13 -12.64 4.93 44.56
C VAL A 13 -12.05 5.68 43.39
N ALA A 14 -10.74 5.86 43.39
CA ALA A 14 -10.00 6.25 42.20
C ALA A 14 -10.23 5.14 41.16
N CYS A 15 -11.12 5.38 40.21
CA CYS A 15 -11.16 4.63 38.98
C CYS A 15 -9.81 4.85 38.29
N TYR A 16 -8.91 3.89 38.45
CA TYR A 16 -7.83 3.70 37.50
C TYR A 16 -8.51 3.41 36.16
N SER A 17 -8.64 4.44 35.32
CA SER A 17 -8.84 4.26 33.89
C SER A 17 -7.57 3.59 33.40
N SER A 18 -7.59 2.27 33.30
CA SER A 18 -6.69 1.55 32.41
C SER A 18 -6.84 2.22 31.05
N ASN A 19 -5.76 2.82 30.55
CA ASN A 19 -5.66 3.21 29.15
C ASN A 19 -5.61 1.93 28.32
N ALA A 20 -6.74 1.22 28.23
CA ALA A 20 -6.99 0.35 27.11
C ALA A 20 -6.99 1.27 25.91
N VAL A 21 -5.95 1.16 25.08
CA VAL A 21 -5.88 1.81 23.76
C VAL A 21 -7.24 1.56 23.11
N SER A 22 -8.06 2.60 22.98
CA SER A 22 -9.36 2.51 22.33
C SER A 22 -9.10 2.00 20.92
N VAL A 23 -9.55 0.79 20.60
CA VAL A 23 -9.36 0.23 19.26
C VAL A 23 -10.03 1.17 18.27
N GLN A 24 -9.23 1.81 17.41
CA GLN A 24 -9.75 2.69 16.38
C GLN A 24 -10.28 1.83 15.23
N ALA A 25 -11.55 1.99 14.88
CA ALA A 25 -12.21 1.31 13.74
C ALA A 25 -11.81 1.93 12.39
N ASP A 26 -10.52 2.22 12.24
CA ASP A 26 -9.89 2.89 11.11
C ASP A 26 -9.71 1.98 9.86
N THR A 27 -10.11 0.71 9.97
CA THR A 27 -10.34 -0.20 8.83
C THR A 27 -11.53 -1.07 9.16
N PHE A 28 -12.24 -1.54 8.13
CA PHE A 28 -13.38 -2.41 8.37
C PHE A 28 -12.94 -3.75 8.96
N ILE A 29 -11.78 -4.28 8.57
CA ILE A 29 -11.24 -5.53 9.14
C ILE A 29 -10.90 -5.37 10.63
N LYS A 30 -10.32 -4.25 11.06
CA LYS A 30 -10.07 -4.02 12.51
C LYS A 30 -11.37 -3.93 13.29
N ALA A 31 -12.39 -3.25 12.75
CA ALA A 31 -13.71 -3.21 13.34
C ALA A 31 -14.32 -4.62 13.45
N LEU A 32 -14.10 -5.46 12.43
CA LEU A 32 -14.56 -6.85 12.39
C LEU A 32 -13.92 -7.69 13.49
N HIS A 33 -12.59 -7.68 13.59
CA HIS A 33 -11.88 -8.42 14.65
C HIS A 33 -12.20 -7.90 16.06
N TYR A 34 -12.39 -6.59 16.21
CA TYR A 34 -12.77 -6.02 17.51
C TYR A 34 -14.13 -6.56 18.01
N ASN A 35 -15.08 -6.72 17.09
CA ASN A 35 -16.42 -7.23 17.40
C ASN A 35 -16.52 -8.77 17.36
N ASP A 36 -15.43 -9.45 17.02
CA ASP A 36 -15.37 -10.91 16.88
C ASP A 36 -14.89 -11.59 18.18
N PHE A 37 -15.75 -11.53 19.21
CA PHE A 37 -15.46 -12.10 20.53
C PHE A 37 -15.17 -13.62 20.48
N ASP A 38 -15.75 -14.33 19.52
CA ASP A 38 -15.58 -15.77 19.33
C ASP A 38 -14.37 -16.12 18.44
N LYS A 39 -13.65 -15.12 17.92
CA LYS A 39 -12.51 -15.28 16.98
C LYS A 39 -12.86 -16.12 15.74
N LYS A 40 -14.10 -16.00 15.27
CA LYS A 40 -14.63 -16.70 14.10
C LYS A 40 -13.99 -16.23 12.79
N TYR A 41 -13.71 -14.94 12.67
CA TYR A 41 -13.16 -14.29 11.49
C TYR A 41 -11.63 -14.41 11.47
N THR A 42 -11.13 -15.63 11.33
CA THR A 42 -9.71 -15.86 11.01
C THR A 42 -9.43 -15.48 9.56
N ASP A 43 -8.16 -15.25 9.22
CA ASP A 43 -7.75 -14.94 7.84
C ASP A 43 -8.15 -16.04 6.86
N GLU A 44 -7.97 -17.30 7.26
CA GLU A 44 -8.37 -18.46 6.49
C GLU A 44 -9.88 -18.49 6.28
N TYR A 45 -10.66 -18.21 7.33
CA TYR A 45 -12.11 -18.14 7.21
C TYR A 45 -12.57 -16.99 6.30
N ILE A 46 -11.98 -15.80 6.44
CA ILE A 46 -12.27 -14.66 5.56
C ILE A 46 -11.94 -15.01 4.11
N LYS A 47 -10.78 -15.63 3.86
CA LYS A 47 -10.37 -16.07 2.54
C LYS A 47 -11.36 -17.09 1.96
N ASP A 48 -11.81 -18.05 2.77
CA ASP A 48 -12.74 -19.11 2.37
C ASP A 48 -14.13 -18.61 1.99
N ILE A 49 -14.65 -17.64 2.73
CA ILE A 49 -16.00 -17.11 2.46
C ILE A 49 -16.00 -16.08 1.32
N PHE A 50 -14.89 -15.36 1.10
CA PHE A 50 -14.78 -14.31 0.08
C PHE A 50 -14.25 -14.78 -1.26
N LEU A 51 -13.62 -15.95 -1.36
CA LEU A 51 -13.02 -16.46 -2.59
C LEU A 51 -13.68 -17.77 -3.00
N VAL A 52 -13.95 -17.91 -4.31
CA VAL A 52 -14.47 -19.17 -4.88
C VAL A 52 -13.46 -20.32 -4.76
N HIS A 53 -12.17 -20.00 -4.90
CA HIS A 53 -11.05 -20.94 -4.78
C HIS A 53 -9.97 -20.31 -3.91
N PRO A 54 -10.08 -20.39 -2.57
CA PRO A 54 -9.21 -19.69 -1.63
C PRO A 54 -7.73 -19.81 -1.99
N ASP A 55 -7.24 -21.03 -2.25
CA ASP A 55 -5.82 -21.28 -2.50
C ASP A 55 -5.29 -20.79 -3.85
N SER A 56 -6.15 -20.19 -4.68
CA SER A 56 -5.76 -19.62 -5.95
C SER A 56 -5.58 -18.11 -5.86
N GLU A 57 -4.39 -17.65 -6.25
CA GLU A 57 -4.09 -16.23 -6.47
C GLU A 57 -4.91 -15.60 -7.60
N TYR A 58 -5.61 -16.43 -8.38
CA TYR A 58 -6.50 -16.02 -9.48
C TYR A 58 -7.97 -16.24 -9.15
N SER A 59 -8.32 -16.52 -7.88
CA SER A 59 -9.70 -16.73 -7.49
C SER A 59 -10.57 -15.50 -7.75
N ASN A 60 -11.79 -15.72 -8.23
CA ASN A 60 -12.79 -14.66 -8.24
C ASN A 60 -13.37 -14.47 -6.84
N MET A 61 -13.88 -13.26 -6.60
CA MET A 61 -14.64 -12.96 -5.39
C MET A 61 -15.95 -13.74 -5.41
N ASN A 62 -16.34 -14.26 -4.26
CA ASN A 62 -17.66 -14.82 -4.05
C ASN A 62 -18.62 -13.68 -3.66
N ASP A 63 -19.47 -13.27 -4.60
CA ASP A 63 -20.44 -12.18 -4.39
C ASP A 63 -21.70 -12.65 -3.63
N SER A 64 -21.79 -13.92 -3.23
CA SER A 64 -22.94 -14.43 -2.46
C SER A 64 -22.90 -13.93 -1.01
N ALA A 65 -23.40 -12.71 -0.80
CA ALA A 65 -23.47 -12.00 0.47
C ALA A 65 -24.57 -12.50 1.43
N THR A 66 -25.29 -13.58 1.11
CA THR A 66 -26.51 -13.96 1.83
C THR A 66 -26.32 -14.27 3.32
N TRP A 67 -25.10 -14.61 3.74
CA TRP A 67 -24.77 -14.89 5.14
C TRP A 67 -24.52 -13.62 5.98
N LEU A 68 -24.14 -12.50 5.36
CA LEU A 68 -23.79 -11.23 6.04
C LEU A 68 -24.99 -10.54 6.68
N LEU A 69 -26.17 -10.74 6.11
CA LEU A 69 -27.42 -10.16 6.60
C LEU A 69 -27.80 -10.64 8.01
N ASN A 70 -27.27 -11.79 8.44
CA ASN A 70 -27.59 -12.41 9.73
C ASN A 70 -26.40 -12.44 10.71
N ASP A 71 -25.23 -11.92 10.33
CA ASP A 71 -24.04 -11.99 11.17
C ASP A 71 -23.91 -10.76 12.07
N ILE A 72 -24.14 -10.93 13.38
CA ILE A 72 -24.16 -9.84 14.36
C ILE A 72 -22.80 -9.14 14.44
N THR A 73 -21.70 -9.90 14.41
CA THR A 73 -20.34 -9.36 14.45
C THR A 73 -20.08 -8.44 13.27
N TRP A 74 -20.49 -8.85 12.07
CA TRP A 74 -20.42 -8.00 10.88
C TRP A 74 -21.23 -6.71 11.03
N GLN A 75 -22.48 -6.81 11.52
CA GLN A 75 -23.34 -5.64 11.69
C GLN A 75 -22.80 -4.66 12.73
N SER A 76 -22.22 -5.15 13.83
CA SER A 76 -21.58 -4.31 14.86
C SER A 76 -20.32 -3.63 14.32
N ALA A 77 -19.43 -4.39 13.66
CA ALA A 77 -18.24 -3.86 13.00
C ALA A 77 -18.60 -2.78 11.97
N TRP A 78 -19.68 -3.01 11.24
CA TRP A 78 -20.21 -2.05 10.27
C TRP A 78 -20.73 -0.78 10.94
N SER A 79 -21.43 -0.91 12.06
CA SER A 79 -21.91 0.24 12.84
C SER A 79 -20.74 1.09 13.36
N ASP A 80 -19.73 0.47 13.94
CA ASP A 80 -18.55 1.16 14.49
C ASP A 80 -17.78 1.90 13.40
N PHE A 81 -17.54 1.21 12.29
CA PHE A 81 -16.85 1.76 11.14
C PHE A 81 -17.61 2.95 10.52
N ARG A 82 -18.94 2.87 10.38
CA ARG A 82 -19.77 3.99 9.93
C ARG A 82 -19.69 5.17 10.89
N GLY A 83 -19.72 4.91 12.20
CA GLY A 83 -19.58 5.91 13.24
C GLY A 83 -18.23 6.64 13.17
N TYR A 84 -17.14 5.90 12.98
CA TYR A 84 -15.79 6.45 12.90
C TYR A 84 -15.60 7.38 11.70
N TYR A 85 -16.08 6.99 10.51
CA TYR A 85 -15.90 7.77 9.28
C TYR A 85 -17.04 8.74 8.96
N ASN A 86 -18.14 8.71 9.72
CA ASN A 86 -19.36 9.46 9.45
C ASN A 86 -19.86 9.26 8.01
N VAL A 87 -19.88 8.00 7.56
CA VAL A 87 -20.33 7.61 6.22
C VAL A 87 -21.45 6.58 6.31
N ASP A 88 -22.33 6.54 5.31
CA ASP A 88 -23.36 5.49 5.17
C ASP A 88 -23.28 4.79 3.80
N PRO A 89 -22.23 3.98 3.54
CA PRO A 89 -22.12 3.22 2.29
C PRO A 89 -23.16 2.09 2.23
N SER A 90 -23.54 1.65 1.03
CA SER A 90 -24.36 0.44 0.89
C SER A 90 -23.53 -0.82 1.22
N GLU A 91 -24.19 -1.92 1.58
CA GLU A 91 -23.53 -3.21 1.90
C GLU A 91 -22.59 -3.71 0.78
N THR A 92 -23.00 -3.56 -0.49
CA THR A 92 -22.14 -3.89 -1.64
C THR A 92 -20.86 -3.06 -1.69
N VAL A 93 -20.91 -1.82 -1.21
CA VAL A 93 -19.72 -0.96 -1.11
C VAL A 93 -18.84 -1.46 0.04
N SER A 94 -19.41 -1.81 1.19
CA SER A 94 -18.69 -2.41 2.32
C SER A 94 -17.91 -3.67 1.91
N LEU A 95 -18.55 -4.56 1.16
CA LEU A 95 -17.90 -5.78 0.67
C LEU A 95 -16.74 -5.50 -0.28
N ARG A 96 -16.92 -4.53 -1.18
CA ARG A 96 -15.85 -4.09 -2.08
C ARG A 96 -14.71 -3.42 -1.33
N LEU A 97 -14.99 -2.74 -0.23
CA LEU A 97 -13.96 -2.12 0.61
C LEU A 97 -13.17 -3.17 1.36
N LEU A 98 -13.84 -4.12 2.01
CA LEU A 98 -13.19 -5.26 2.64
C LEU A 98 -12.33 -6.02 1.62
N ALA A 99 -12.87 -6.34 0.46
CA ALA A 99 -12.13 -7.04 -0.59
C ALA A 99 -10.88 -6.26 -1.04
N LYS A 100 -10.91 -4.92 -1.03
CA LYS A 100 -9.73 -4.10 -1.33
C LYS A 100 -8.74 -4.10 -0.17
N GLU A 101 -9.22 -3.98 1.06
CA GLU A 101 -8.38 -3.99 2.27
C GLU A 101 -7.68 -5.35 2.46
N ALA A 102 -8.37 -6.44 2.17
CA ALA A 102 -7.86 -7.82 2.23
C ALA A 102 -7.07 -8.23 0.98
N GLY A 103 -7.03 -7.38 -0.05
CA GLY A 103 -6.27 -7.63 -1.28
C GLY A 103 -6.89 -8.67 -2.22
N PHE A 104 -8.19 -8.95 -2.12
CA PHE A 104 -8.91 -9.89 -2.98
C PHE A 104 -9.31 -9.31 -4.35
N THR A 105 -9.13 -8.00 -4.56
CA THR A 105 -9.52 -7.39 -5.84
C THR A 105 -8.48 -7.59 -6.95
N LYS A 106 -8.93 -7.46 -8.19
CA LYS A 106 -8.11 -7.66 -9.41
C LYS A 106 -8.03 -6.38 -10.26
N ALA A 107 -7.30 -6.42 -11.37
CA ALA A 107 -7.12 -5.28 -12.27
C ALA A 107 -7.47 -5.62 -13.72
N ARG A 108 -8.52 -6.40 -13.97
CA ARG A 108 -8.87 -6.78 -15.34
C ARG A 108 -9.41 -5.55 -16.10
N PRO A 109 -8.84 -5.27 -17.28
CA PRO A 109 -9.34 -4.18 -18.10
C PRO A 109 -10.81 -4.37 -18.47
N LEU A 110 -11.56 -3.27 -18.54
CA LEU A 110 -12.98 -3.22 -18.96
C LEU A 110 -13.96 -3.94 -18.03
N ILE A 111 -13.49 -4.64 -17.00
CA ILE A 111 -14.30 -5.21 -15.92
C ILE A 111 -14.22 -4.28 -14.71
N GLU A 112 -13.03 -4.06 -14.17
CA GLU A 112 -12.85 -3.21 -12.98
C GLU A 112 -12.66 -1.72 -13.34
N PHE A 113 -12.36 -1.40 -14.61
CA PHE A 113 -12.10 -0.02 -15.05
C PHE A 113 -12.86 0.34 -16.34
N SER A 114 -13.41 1.55 -16.37
CA SER A 114 -14.02 2.09 -17.59
C SER A 114 -12.97 2.50 -18.62
N LYS A 115 -13.37 2.59 -19.90
CA LYS A 115 -12.49 3.06 -20.99
C LYS A 115 -11.87 4.43 -20.69
N LYS A 116 -12.62 5.34 -20.05
CA LYS A 116 -12.13 6.67 -19.62
C LYS A 116 -11.07 6.55 -18.53
N GLN A 117 -11.21 5.63 -17.59
CA GLN A 117 -10.21 5.44 -16.54
C GLN A 117 -8.91 4.84 -17.09
N LEU A 118 -9.01 3.96 -18.10
CA LEU A 118 -7.85 3.40 -18.80
C LEU A 118 -7.25 4.37 -19.84
N ASN A 119 -7.94 5.48 -20.11
CA ASN A 119 -7.54 6.53 -21.07
C ASN A 119 -7.99 7.90 -20.56
N PRO A 120 -7.38 8.42 -19.46
CA PRO A 120 -7.85 9.66 -18.85
C PRO A 120 -7.65 10.90 -19.76
N GLY A 121 -6.92 10.78 -20.87
CA GLY A 121 -6.54 11.93 -21.71
C GLY A 121 -5.72 12.95 -20.92
N SER A 122 -5.61 14.19 -21.39
CA SER A 122 -4.89 15.27 -20.69
C SER A 122 -5.65 15.81 -19.46
N THR A 123 -6.68 15.13 -18.95
CA THR A 123 -7.59 15.68 -17.94
C THR A 123 -7.15 15.48 -16.49
N SER A 124 -6.24 14.55 -16.21
CA SER A 124 -5.75 14.29 -14.84
C SER A 124 -4.53 15.15 -14.47
N VAL A 125 -3.51 15.20 -15.34
CA VAL A 125 -2.36 16.10 -15.24
C VAL A 125 -2.00 16.54 -16.66
N PRO A 126 -1.86 17.85 -16.95
CA PRO A 126 -1.47 18.31 -18.28
C PRO A 126 -0.18 17.62 -18.74
N GLY A 127 -0.24 16.94 -19.90
CA GLY A 127 0.90 16.23 -20.48
C GLY A 127 1.09 14.78 -20.02
N SER A 128 0.33 14.27 -19.04
CA SER A 128 0.41 12.88 -18.59
C SER A 128 -0.68 12.03 -19.27
N TYR A 129 -0.30 11.15 -20.19
CA TYR A 129 -1.23 10.27 -20.92
C TYR A 129 -0.59 8.91 -21.22
N PHE A 130 -1.40 7.86 -21.30
CA PHE A 130 -0.90 6.57 -21.78
C PHE A 130 -0.67 6.58 -23.28
N TYR A 131 0.48 6.07 -23.75
CA TYR A 131 0.76 5.84 -25.16
C TYR A 131 -0.26 4.85 -25.74
N SER A 132 -0.71 5.12 -26.97
CA SER A 132 -1.73 4.33 -27.67
C SER A 132 -1.36 2.85 -27.82
N LYS A 133 -0.06 2.54 -27.91
CA LYS A 133 0.48 1.18 -28.03
C LYS A 133 0.52 0.38 -26.73
N ASP A 134 0.30 1.02 -25.58
CA ASP A 134 0.35 0.31 -24.30
C ASP A 134 -0.83 -0.64 -24.19
N SER A 135 -0.58 -1.89 -23.81
CA SER A 135 -1.66 -2.86 -23.64
C SER A 135 -2.66 -2.40 -22.57
N LEU A 136 -3.92 -2.79 -22.70
CA LEU A 136 -4.92 -2.47 -21.68
C LEU A 136 -4.56 -3.07 -20.32
N ALA A 137 -3.86 -4.22 -20.32
CA ALA A 137 -3.41 -4.89 -19.10
C ALA A 137 -2.43 -4.02 -18.31
N VAL A 138 -1.40 -3.49 -18.99
CA VAL A 138 -0.45 -2.53 -18.40
C VAL A 138 -1.18 -1.34 -17.81
N ARG A 139 -2.06 -0.70 -18.60
CA ARG A 139 -2.80 0.50 -18.14
C ARG A 139 -3.66 0.20 -16.92
N ALA A 140 -4.31 -0.97 -16.87
CA ALA A 140 -5.15 -1.33 -15.73
C ALA A 140 -4.34 -1.51 -14.45
N ASN A 141 -3.17 -2.13 -14.50
CA ASN A 141 -2.26 -2.22 -13.36
C ASN A 141 -1.79 -0.82 -12.89
N VAL A 142 -1.38 0.07 -13.81
CA VAL A 142 -0.96 1.45 -13.46
C VAL A 142 -2.12 2.26 -12.87
N VAL A 143 -3.31 2.20 -13.47
CA VAL A 143 -4.51 2.88 -12.99
C VAL A 143 -4.93 2.37 -11.62
N LYS A 144 -4.82 1.06 -11.38
CA LYS A 144 -5.12 0.46 -10.08
C LYS A 144 -4.10 0.84 -9.01
N ALA A 145 -2.82 0.92 -9.38
CA ALA A 145 -1.75 1.45 -8.54
C ALA A 145 -1.91 2.94 -8.22
N GLN A 146 -2.81 3.65 -8.93
CA GLN A 146 -3.01 5.08 -8.82
C GLN A 146 -1.71 5.85 -9.06
N ILE A 147 -1.02 5.49 -10.14
CA ILE A 147 0.21 6.14 -10.59
C ILE A 147 -0.10 6.93 -11.87
N ASP A 148 0.42 8.15 -11.95
CA ASP A 148 0.30 8.95 -13.16
C ASP A 148 1.20 8.40 -14.28
N PRO A 149 0.73 8.42 -15.55
CA PRO A 149 1.49 7.88 -16.68
C PRO A 149 2.93 8.36 -16.80
N ASP A 150 3.23 9.63 -16.52
CA ASP A 150 4.58 10.21 -16.59
C ASP A 150 5.55 9.61 -15.56
N ILE A 151 5.10 9.43 -14.31
CA ILE A 151 5.90 8.73 -13.28
C ILE A 151 6.10 7.27 -13.67
N TYR A 152 5.05 6.61 -14.17
CA TYR A 152 5.15 5.24 -14.67
C TYR A 152 6.18 5.12 -15.81
N TYR A 153 6.17 6.02 -16.79
CA TYR A 153 7.14 5.97 -17.90
C TYR A 153 8.55 6.27 -17.45
N LYS A 154 8.74 7.19 -16.49
CA LYS A 154 10.05 7.39 -15.89
C LYS A 154 10.53 6.12 -15.20
N ALA A 155 9.68 5.49 -14.39
CA ALA A 155 10.01 4.22 -13.73
C ALA A 155 10.35 3.12 -14.75
N TRP A 156 9.59 3.01 -15.84
CA TRP A 156 9.89 2.06 -16.90
C TRP A 156 11.20 2.36 -17.62
N SER A 157 11.48 3.63 -17.92
CA SER A 157 12.78 4.03 -18.50
C SER A 157 13.95 3.66 -17.59
N LEU A 158 13.82 3.86 -16.28
CA LEU A 158 14.84 3.43 -15.32
C LEU A 158 14.96 1.91 -15.35
N PHE A 159 13.84 1.18 -15.33
CA PHE A 159 13.85 -0.28 -15.34
C PHE A 159 14.57 -0.84 -16.55
N THR A 160 14.31 -0.32 -17.75
CA THR A 160 14.98 -0.79 -18.96
C THR A 160 16.48 -0.54 -18.95
N VAL A 161 16.94 0.54 -18.31
CA VAL A 161 18.39 0.84 -18.21
C VAL A 161 19.04 0.00 -17.11
N GLU A 162 18.39 -0.15 -15.97
CA GLU A 162 18.93 -0.89 -14.83
C GLU A 162 18.95 -2.41 -15.05
N ASP A 163 18.02 -2.96 -15.83
CA ASP A 163 18.03 -4.37 -16.23
C ASP A 163 19.29 -4.73 -17.06
N GLU A 164 20.00 -3.77 -17.63
CA GLU A 164 21.30 -4.04 -18.27
C GLU A 164 22.40 -4.39 -17.25
N TYR A 165 22.28 -3.90 -16.01
CA TYR A 165 23.32 -4.01 -14.97
C TYR A 165 22.93 -4.96 -13.83
N TYR A 166 21.64 -5.03 -13.51
CA TYR A 166 21.08 -5.78 -12.40
C TYR A 166 20.13 -6.87 -12.88
N SER A 167 19.76 -7.76 -11.96
CA SER A 167 18.70 -8.74 -12.19
C SER A 167 17.45 -8.06 -12.72
N PHE A 168 16.70 -8.80 -13.55
CA PHE A 168 15.39 -8.37 -14.03
C PHE A 168 14.46 -7.94 -12.89
N ASN A 169 14.64 -8.52 -11.71
CA ASN A 169 13.93 -8.19 -10.48
C ASN A 169 14.08 -6.72 -9.99
N VAL A 170 15.01 -5.94 -10.55
CA VAL A 170 15.22 -4.52 -10.18
C VAL A 170 13.97 -3.65 -10.36
N HIS A 171 12.99 -4.10 -11.16
CA HIS A 171 11.64 -3.50 -11.25
C HIS A 171 11.00 -3.29 -9.87
N ALA A 172 11.24 -4.20 -8.92
CA ALA A 172 10.62 -4.15 -7.60
C ALA A 172 11.17 -2.98 -6.77
N LEU A 173 12.48 -2.73 -6.87
CA LEU A 173 13.15 -1.59 -6.24
C LEU A 173 12.71 -0.27 -6.89
N ILE A 174 12.71 -0.20 -8.21
CA ILE A 174 12.34 1.02 -8.96
C ILE A 174 10.90 1.44 -8.65
N SER A 175 10.01 0.47 -8.46
CA SER A 175 8.62 0.73 -8.08
C SER A 175 8.48 1.45 -6.73
N LYS A 176 9.43 1.27 -5.79
CA LYS A 176 9.43 1.97 -4.50
C LYS A 176 9.64 3.47 -4.69
N PHE A 177 10.68 3.86 -5.42
CA PHE A 177 10.96 5.26 -5.69
C PHE A 177 9.82 5.92 -6.48
N ALA A 178 9.32 5.24 -7.51
CA ALA A 178 8.24 5.77 -8.32
C ALA A 178 6.93 5.96 -7.53
N LEU A 179 6.55 5.00 -6.67
CA LEU A 179 5.37 5.17 -5.81
C LEU A 179 5.58 6.27 -4.77
N ALA A 180 6.76 6.37 -4.15
CA ALA A 180 7.07 7.45 -3.21
C ALA A 180 6.92 8.82 -3.87
N VAL A 181 7.44 8.99 -5.10
CA VAL A 181 7.28 10.22 -5.88
C VAL A 181 5.80 10.51 -6.17
N GLN A 182 5.00 9.49 -6.49
CA GLN A 182 3.56 9.67 -6.63
C GLN A 182 2.91 10.11 -5.32
N ILE A 183 3.29 9.55 -4.17
CA ILE A 183 2.74 9.93 -2.87
C ILE A 183 3.05 11.41 -2.57
N VAL A 184 4.29 11.86 -2.80
CA VAL A 184 4.66 13.28 -2.63
C VAL A 184 3.81 14.17 -3.55
N ARG A 185 3.61 13.77 -4.81
CA ARG A 185 2.75 14.49 -5.76
C ARG A 185 1.30 14.54 -5.26
N ASP A 186 0.74 13.40 -4.88
CA ASP A 186 -0.64 13.27 -4.41
C ASP A 186 -0.90 14.17 -3.20
N LYS A 187 0.08 14.24 -2.28
CA LYS A 187 0.04 15.12 -1.10
C LYS A 187 0.16 16.60 -1.48
N SER A 188 1.06 16.96 -2.38
CA SER A 188 1.22 18.36 -2.84
C SER A 188 -0.04 18.94 -3.52
N GLN A 189 -0.91 18.09 -4.04
CA GLN A 189 -2.19 18.50 -4.65
C GLN A 189 -3.29 18.72 -3.61
N ILE A 190 -3.15 18.15 -2.41
CA ILE A 190 -4.12 18.27 -1.31
C ILE A 190 -3.72 19.43 -0.39
N ILE A 191 -2.44 19.48 0.00
CA ILE A 191 -1.90 20.48 0.92
C ILE A 191 -1.54 21.76 0.15
N LYS A 192 -1.87 22.91 0.72
CA LYS A 192 -1.50 24.22 0.16
C LYS A 192 0.01 24.37 0.10
N GLU A 193 0.51 25.03 -0.95
CA GLU A 193 1.94 25.23 -1.18
C GLU A 193 2.67 25.90 0.00
N SER A 194 2.00 26.84 0.69
CA SER A 194 2.51 27.50 1.90
C SER A 194 2.87 26.55 3.03
N ASP A 195 2.27 25.36 3.06
CA ASP A 195 2.37 24.41 4.15
C ASP A 195 3.13 23.14 3.75
N TRP A 196 3.62 23.04 2.51
CA TRP A 196 4.37 21.88 2.04
C TRP A 196 5.57 21.55 2.91
N ARG A 197 6.43 22.54 3.21
CA ARG A 197 7.66 22.32 3.99
C ARG A 197 7.35 21.89 5.43
N LYS A 198 6.31 22.45 6.03
CA LYS A 198 5.87 22.08 7.39
C LYS A 198 5.36 20.64 7.46
N ASN A 199 4.81 20.14 6.36
CA ASN A 199 4.31 18.77 6.23
C ASN A 199 5.33 17.81 5.56
N GLY A 200 6.60 18.21 5.47
CA GLY A 200 7.64 17.37 4.87
C GLY A 200 7.47 17.08 3.37
N ILE A 201 6.77 17.94 2.62
CA ILE A 201 6.55 17.79 1.17
C ILE A 201 7.63 18.56 0.39
N TYR A 202 8.53 17.81 -0.26
CA TYR A 202 9.60 18.35 -1.10
C TYR A 202 9.31 18.08 -2.58
N THR A 203 8.56 18.99 -3.22
CA THR A 203 8.11 18.82 -4.63
C THR A 203 9.24 18.92 -5.66
N ASP A 204 10.40 19.46 -5.27
CA ASP A 204 11.61 19.49 -6.09
C ASP A 204 12.16 18.08 -6.38
N VAL A 205 11.96 17.12 -5.46
CA VAL A 205 12.31 15.71 -5.66
C VAL A 205 11.53 15.11 -6.84
N ILE A 206 10.26 15.47 -7.01
CA ILE A 206 9.43 15.04 -8.14
C ILE A 206 10.06 15.51 -9.46
N LYS A 207 10.49 16.78 -9.52
CA LYS A 207 11.11 17.35 -10.73
C LYS A 207 12.44 16.68 -11.04
N ARG A 208 13.29 16.43 -10.03
CA ARG A 208 14.56 15.72 -10.21
C ARG A 208 14.35 14.29 -10.70
N PHE A 209 13.43 13.56 -10.09
CA PHE A 209 13.10 12.19 -10.53
C PHE A 209 12.65 12.15 -11.99
N LEU A 210 11.77 13.07 -12.40
CA LEU A 210 11.21 13.08 -13.76
C LEU A 210 12.18 13.61 -14.83
N ASN A 211 13.05 14.55 -14.49
CA ASN A 211 13.85 15.27 -15.50
C ASN A 211 15.35 14.99 -15.42
N ASN A 212 15.86 14.61 -14.25
CA ASN A 212 17.30 14.51 -13.99
C ASN A 212 17.77 13.09 -13.67
N THR A 213 16.86 12.14 -13.42
CA THR A 213 17.20 10.75 -13.15
C THR A 213 17.13 9.91 -14.43
N TYR A 214 18.25 9.31 -14.80
CA TYR A 214 18.38 8.35 -15.91
C TYR A 214 18.79 6.95 -15.41
N ARG A 215 19.39 6.89 -14.22
CA ARG A 215 19.78 5.69 -13.47
C ARG A 215 19.43 5.85 -12.00
N LEU A 216 19.35 4.74 -11.26
CA LEU A 216 19.20 4.73 -9.81
C LEU A 216 20.35 5.45 -9.09
N SER A 217 21.56 5.43 -9.68
CA SER A 217 22.72 6.18 -9.19
C SER A 217 22.57 7.69 -9.28
N ASP A 218 21.68 8.19 -10.15
CA ASP A 218 21.46 9.63 -10.34
C ASP A 218 20.51 10.21 -9.29
N ILE A 219 19.83 9.37 -8.51
CA ILE A 219 19.06 9.79 -7.35
C ILE A 219 20.06 10.11 -6.24
N SER A 220 20.04 11.35 -5.72
CA SER A 220 20.92 11.72 -4.61
C SER A 220 20.59 10.90 -3.36
N GLU A 221 21.57 10.70 -2.47
CA GLU A 221 21.33 9.92 -1.24
C GLU A 221 20.20 10.52 -0.40
N SER A 222 20.18 11.85 -0.27
CA SER A 222 19.12 12.59 0.40
C SER A 222 17.73 12.33 -0.20
N ASP A 223 17.63 12.24 -1.53
CA ASP A 223 16.36 11.99 -2.21
C ASP A 223 15.93 10.54 -2.00
N LYS A 224 16.87 9.58 -1.96
CA LYS A 224 16.55 8.19 -1.65
C LYS A 224 16.02 8.04 -0.23
N GLU A 225 16.74 8.57 0.75
CA GLU A 225 16.35 8.53 2.17
C GLU A 225 14.97 9.16 2.35
N TYR A 226 14.75 10.35 1.77
CA TYR A 226 13.46 11.03 1.82
C TYR A 226 12.34 10.19 1.19
N LEU A 227 12.53 9.70 -0.04
CA LEU A 227 11.51 8.91 -0.73
C LEU A 227 11.21 7.59 0.00
N MET A 228 12.20 6.95 0.60
CA MET A 228 11.99 5.76 1.41
C MET A 228 11.26 6.10 2.71
N ALA A 229 11.59 7.20 3.38
CA ALA A 229 10.86 7.66 4.56
C ALA A 229 9.38 7.93 4.24
N ILE A 230 9.08 8.59 3.12
CA ILE A 230 7.70 8.81 2.64
C ILE A 230 6.97 7.49 2.40
N LEU A 231 7.62 6.55 1.72
CA LEU A 231 7.02 5.24 1.44
C LEU A 231 6.73 4.47 2.73
N ASN A 232 7.67 4.48 3.68
CA ASN A 232 7.56 3.78 4.95
C ASN A 232 6.44 4.37 5.81
N GLY A 233 6.39 5.69 5.89
CA GLY A 233 5.30 6.42 6.51
C GLY A 233 3.96 6.04 5.88
N SER A 234 3.88 5.97 4.55
CA SER A 234 2.64 5.63 3.83
C SER A 234 2.23 4.15 3.93
N ILE A 235 3.16 3.22 4.20
CA ILE A 235 2.85 1.81 4.48
C ILE A 235 2.31 1.66 5.90
N LYS A 236 2.92 2.37 6.86
CA LYS A 236 2.54 2.34 8.28
C LYS A 236 1.31 3.19 8.59
N SER A 237 1.02 4.20 7.77
CA SER A 237 -0.07 5.14 8.01
C SER A 237 -1.42 4.45 7.89
N VAL A 238 -2.26 4.71 8.89
CA VAL A 238 -3.69 4.46 8.84
C VAL A 238 -4.29 5.38 7.79
N VAL A 239 -4.68 4.85 6.63
CA VAL A 239 -5.33 5.70 5.62
C VAL A 239 -6.80 5.88 5.99
N ASN A 240 -7.37 7.05 5.68
CA ASN A 240 -8.82 7.25 5.62
C ASN A 240 -9.28 7.00 4.16
N PRO A 241 -9.76 5.79 3.81
CA PRO A 241 -10.16 5.47 2.44
C PRO A 241 -11.34 6.31 1.93
N TYR A 242 -12.01 7.05 2.83
CA TYR A 242 -13.38 7.50 2.67
C TYR A 242 -13.52 9.02 2.49
N LYS A 243 -12.53 9.82 2.89
CA LYS A 243 -12.64 11.30 2.89
C LYS A 243 -12.48 11.96 1.50
N HIS A 244 -12.02 11.26 0.45
CA HIS A 244 -11.61 11.94 -0.80
C HIS A 244 -12.00 11.29 -2.14
N ASN A 245 -13.08 10.50 -2.23
CA ASN A 245 -13.55 9.92 -3.51
C ASN A 245 -12.44 9.21 -4.32
N ARG A 246 -11.36 8.77 -3.65
CA ARG A 246 -10.21 8.15 -4.28
C ARG A 246 -10.42 6.64 -4.31
N LYS A 247 -9.96 6.02 -5.40
CA LYS A 247 -9.92 4.58 -5.62
C LYS A 247 -8.88 3.93 -4.68
N TYR A 248 -9.08 4.05 -3.38
CA TYR A 248 -8.13 3.63 -2.37
C TYR A 248 -7.68 2.19 -2.60
N LEU A 249 -6.38 2.01 -2.61
CA LEU A 249 -5.68 0.74 -2.57
C LEU A 249 -4.52 0.91 -1.59
N LYS A 250 -4.32 -0.06 -0.69
CA LYS A 250 -3.21 -0.03 0.28
C LYS A 250 -1.87 0.12 -0.45
N THR A 251 -0.94 0.84 0.18
CA THR A 251 0.36 1.24 -0.41
C THR A 251 1.15 0.03 -0.93
N GLN A 252 1.19 -1.08 -0.20
CA GLN A 252 1.88 -2.30 -0.62
C GLN A 252 1.29 -2.90 -1.90
N TYR A 253 -0.04 -2.87 -2.04
CA TYR A 253 -0.70 -3.36 -3.25
C TYR A 253 -0.49 -2.40 -4.43
N ARG A 254 -0.37 -1.09 -4.18
CA ARG A 254 0.04 -0.11 -5.21
C ARG A 254 1.46 -0.41 -5.71
N LEU A 255 2.41 -0.74 -4.82
CA LEU A 255 3.77 -1.15 -5.20
C LEU A 255 3.76 -2.38 -6.11
N ALA A 256 3.07 -3.44 -5.68
CA ALA A 256 2.99 -4.68 -6.42
C ALA A 256 2.38 -4.48 -7.81
N ARG A 257 1.30 -3.67 -7.90
CA ARG A 257 0.65 -3.32 -9.17
C ARG A 257 1.54 -2.50 -10.09
N LEU A 258 2.28 -1.53 -9.56
CA LEU A 258 3.23 -0.75 -10.36
C LEU A 258 4.35 -1.65 -10.89
N SER A 259 4.93 -2.50 -10.04
CA SER A 259 5.96 -3.46 -10.40
C SER A 259 5.49 -4.42 -11.49
N ALA A 260 4.29 -4.96 -11.35
CA ALA A 260 3.68 -5.81 -12.36
C ALA A 260 3.48 -5.09 -13.71
N ALA A 261 3.10 -3.80 -13.69
CA ALA A 261 2.96 -3.01 -14.91
C ALA A 261 4.29 -2.75 -15.63
N LEU A 262 5.42 -2.69 -14.90
CA LEU A 262 6.75 -2.58 -15.49
C LEU A 262 7.11 -3.88 -16.23
N VAL A 263 6.86 -5.03 -15.60
CA VAL A 263 7.11 -6.35 -16.19
C VAL A 263 6.18 -6.62 -17.38
N ASP A 264 4.87 -6.41 -17.23
CA ASP A 264 3.86 -6.60 -18.30
C ASP A 264 4.18 -5.80 -19.57
N ARG A 265 4.81 -4.62 -19.41
CA ARG A 265 5.15 -3.75 -20.53
C ARG A 265 6.31 -4.28 -21.37
N MET A 266 7.25 -5.00 -20.76
CA MET A 266 8.30 -5.72 -21.52
C MET A 266 7.66 -6.71 -22.50
N GLY A 267 6.46 -7.19 -22.19
CA GLY A 267 5.63 -7.99 -23.06
C GLY A 267 6.02 -9.46 -23.08
N TYR A 268 5.24 -10.23 -23.84
CA TYR A 268 5.40 -11.67 -23.98
C TYR A 268 5.57 -11.99 -25.46
N PHE A 269 6.65 -12.70 -25.81
CA PHE A 269 6.91 -13.04 -27.21
C PHE A 269 6.07 -14.22 -27.72
N VAL A 270 5.86 -15.24 -26.88
CA VAL A 270 5.19 -16.49 -27.29
C VAL A 270 4.25 -17.02 -26.20
N ASP A 271 4.62 -16.90 -24.93
CA ASP A 271 3.86 -17.45 -23.80
C ASP A 271 2.99 -16.38 -23.12
N PHE A 272 1.89 -16.00 -23.79
CA PHE A 272 0.94 -15.03 -23.23
C PHE A 272 0.17 -15.64 -22.04
N PRO A 273 0.22 -15.04 -20.84
CA PRO A 273 -0.33 -15.66 -19.64
C PRO A 273 -1.85 -15.49 -19.48
N CYS A 274 -2.41 -14.47 -20.12
CA CYS A 274 -3.82 -14.12 -20.04
C CYS A 274 -4.59 -14.54 -21.30
N THR A 275 -5.89 -14.82 -21.17
CA THR A 275 -6.84 -14.92 -22.29
C THR A 275 -7.14 -13.52 -22.86
N ALA A 276 -7.90 -13.46 -23.97
CA ALA A 276 -8.35 -12.19 -24.55
C ALA A 276 -9.23 -11.37 -23.59
N GLU A 277 -9.92 -12.04 -22.67
CA GLU A 277 -10.74 -11.46 -21.60
C GLU A 277 -9.92 -11.19 -20.32
N PHE A 278 -8.59 -11.24 -20.41
CA PHE A 278 -7.67 -10.97 -19.30
C PHE A 278 -7.83 -11.92 -18.12
N LYS A 279 -8.14 -13.21 -18.37
CA LYS A 279 -8.15 -14.26 -17.36
C LYS A 279 -6.88 -15.09 -17.41
N PHE A 280 -6.40 -15.60 -16.29
CA PHE A 280 -5.26 -16.50 -16.27
C PHE A 280 -5.55 -17.79 -17.04
N ARG A 281 -4.63 -18.20 -17.92
CA ARG A 281 -4.80 -19.40 -18.77
C ARG A 281 -4.58 -20.72 -18.03
N GLY A 282 -4.05 -20.67 -16.81
CA GLY A 282 -3.69 -21.84 -16.01
C GLY A 282 -2.22 -22.24 -16.19
N THR A 283 -1.63 -22.79 -15.15
CA THR A 283 -0.21 -23.18 -15.07
C THR A 283 0.20 -24.25 -16.08
N GLN A 284 -0.76 -25.03 -16.59
CA GLN A 284 -0.52 -26.01 -17.67
C GLN A 284 -0.31 -25.36 -19.04
N LYS A 285 -0.72 -24.10 -19.22
CA LYS A 285 -0.70 -23.40 -20.52
C LYS A 285 0.33 -22.27 -20.60
N THR A 286 0.84 -21.80 -19.47
CA THR A 286 1.79 -20.68 -19.36
C THR A 286 2.64 -20.84 -18.12
N ARG A 287 3.91 -20.44 -18.20
CA ARG A 287 4.78 -20.27 -17.02
C ARG A 287 4.81 -18.84 -16.52
N ASN A 288 4.32 -17.90 -17.33
CA ASN A 288 4.17 -16.50 -16.97
C ASN A 288 2.89 -16.27 -16.16
N GLN A 289 2.91 -15.23 -15.35
CA GLN A 289 1.83 -14.78 -14.46
C GLN A 289 0.88 -13.85 -15.22
N CYS A 290 -0.43 -13.98 -14.99
CA CYS A 290 -1.42 -13.04 -15.53
C CYS A 290 -1.72 -11.97 -14.48
N PHE A 291 -0.83 -10.97 -14.35
CA PHE A 291 -0.87 -10.03 -13.22
C PHE A 291 -2.19 -9.28 -13.06
N VAL A 292 -2.87 -8.95 -14.17
CA VAL A 292 -4.18 -8.28 -14.13
C VAL A 292 -5.32 -9.13 -13.55
N ASP A 293 -5.23 -10.46 -13.66
CA ASP A 293 -6.20 -11.40 -13.07
C ASP A 293 -5.76 -11.90 -11.69
N MET A 294 -4.52 -11.67 -11.29
CA MET A 294 -4.02 -11.98 -9.96
C MET A 294 -4.68 -11.06 -8.93
N THR A 295 -5.03 -11.59 -7.75
CA THR A 295 -5.48 -10.78 -6.61
C THR A 295 -4.36 -9.86 -6.13
N ASP A 296 -4.69 -8.74 -5.48
CA ASP A 296 -3.66 -7.83 -4.95
C ASP A 296 -2.77 -8.50 -3.90
N LYS A 297 -3.34 -9.41 -3.08
CA LYS A 297 -2.60 -10.21 -2.09
C LYS A 297 -1.65 -11.19 -2.77
N GLY A 298 -2.10 -11.94 -3.79
CA GLY A 298 -1.21 -12.82 -4.57
C GLY A 298 -0.11 -12.02 -5.27
N LEU A 299 -0.44 -10.84 -5.81
CA LEU A 299 0.55 -9.98 -6.45
C LEU A 299 1.56 -9.40 -5.46
N TRP A 300 1.14 -9.11 -4.22
CA TRP A 300 2.04 -8.70 -3.16
C TRP A 300 3.03 -9.79 -2.78
N ASN A 301 2.57 -11.04 -2.62
CA ASN A 301 3.45 -12.18 -2.37
C ASN A 301 4.48 -12.36 -3.50
N TRP A 302 4.04 -12.28 -4.75
CA TRP A 302 4.96 -12.27 -5.88
C TRP A 302 5.96 -11.10 -5.79
N TYR A 303 5.50 -9.88 -5.50
CA TYR A 303 6.36 -8.71 -5.40
C TYR A 303 7.44 -8.85 -4.32
N THR A 304 7.11 -9.40 -3.14
CA THR A 304 8.09 -9.57 -2.05
C THR A 304 9.16 -10.58 -2.43
N GLU A 305 8.77 -11.69 -3.07
CA GLU A 305 9.72 -12.67 -3.61
C GLU A 305 10.64 -12.05 -4.65
N GLU A 306 10.12 -11.24 -5.57
CA GLU A 306 10.95 -10.56 -6.57
C GLU A 306 11.86 -9.50 -5.94
N PHE A 307 11.36 -8.75 -4.94
CA PHE A 307 12.17 -7.76 -4.25
C PHE A 307 13.38 -8.39 -3.54
N SER A 308 13.22 -9.58 -2.95
CA SER A 308 14.34 -10.32 -2.34
C SER A 308 15.49 -10.63 -3.31
N LYS A 309 15.19 -10.64 -4.62
CA LYS A 309 16.13 -10.94 -5.72
C LYS A 309 16.58 -9.70 -6.50
N ALA A 310 16.00 -8.52 -6.20
CA ALA A 310 16.12 -7.30 -7.00
C ALA A 310 17.55 -6.78 -7.18
N ILE A 311 18.41 -6.97 -6.19
CA ILE A 311 19.78 -6.41 -6.16
C ILE A 311 20.80 -7.54 -6.30
N THR A 312 20.66 -8.31 -7.39
CA THR A 312 21.68 -9.28 -7.80
C THR A 312 22.34 -8.76 -9.08
N PRO A 313 23.63 -8.36 -9.06
CA PRO A 313 24.33 -7.92 -10.27
C PRO A 313 24.36 -9.00 -11.34
N LYS A 314 24.21 -8.62 -12.62
CA LYS A 314 24.52 -9.52 -13.76
C LYS A 314 26.03 -9.43 -14.01
N TYR A 315 26.73 -10.58 -13.95
CA TYR A 315 28.18 -10.82 -14.17
C TYR A 315 29.16 -9.62 -14.35
N SER A 316 30.19 -9.57 -13.50
CA SER A 316 31.49 -8.86 -13.62
C SER A 316 31.53 -7.53 -14.40
N HIS A 317 30.79 -6.51 -13.93
CA HIS A 317 31.19 -5.12 -14.17
C HIS A 317 32.15 -4.69 -13.04
N ASP A 318 33.44 -4.73 -13.35
CA ASP A 318 34.55 -4.59 -12.40
C ASP A 318 34.62 -3.19 -11.74
N GLY A 319 34.88 -3.16 -10.44
CA GLY A 319 35.55 -2.03 -9.76
C GLY A 319 34.73 -1.02 -8.94
N GLN A 320 33.47 -0.70 -9.27
CA GLN A 320 32.77 0.43 -8.60
C GLN A 320 31.34 0.15 -8.10
N GLN A 321 30.75 -1.02 -8.39
CA GLN A 321 29.35 -1.30 -8.03
C GLN A 321 29.13 -1.53 -6.53
N HIS A 322 30.15 -1.93 -5.77
CA HIS A 322 29.99 -2.28 -4.34
C HIS A 322 29.69 -1.09 -3.42
N SER A 323 30.12 0.14 -3.75
CA SER A 323 30.00 1.30 -2.84
C SER A 323 28.60 1.90 -2.77
N PHE A 324 27.83 1.87 -3.87
CA PHE A 324 26.47 2.40 -3.91
C PHE A 324 25.44 1.43 -3.31
N LEU A 325 25.65 0.13 -3.55
CA LEU A 325 24.69 -0.91 -3.16
C LEU A 325 24.78 -1.27 -1.68
N ALA A 326 25.96 -1.22 -1.08
CA ALA A 326 26.12 -1.41 0.36
C ALA A 326 25.38 -0.32 1.15
N SER A 327 25.56 0.96 0.76
CA SER A 327 24.84 2.09 1.36
C SER A 327 23.32 1.98 1.17
N LEU A 328 22.86 1.59 -0.02
CA LEU A 328 21.44 1.43 -0.30
C LEU A 328 20.82 0.25 0.48
N LEU A 329 21.54 -0.87 0.62
CA LEU A 329 21.08 -2.03 1.40
C LEU A 329 21.03 -1.68 2.90
N ASP A 330 21.97 -0.90 3.42
CA ASP A 330 21.92 -0.40 4.80
C ASP A 330 20.68 0.48 5.05
N THR A 331 20.27 1.30 4.07
CA THR A 331 19.02 2.08 4.14
C THR A 331 17.75 1.23 3.93
N LEU A 332 17.82 0.13 3.16
CA LEU A 332 16.66 -0.70 2.79
C LEU A 332 16.43 -1.94 3.68
N LEU A 333 17.43 -2.40 4.44
CA LEU A 333 17.35 -3.52 5.39
C LEU A 333 16.27 -3.35 6.47
N PRO A 334 16.02 -2.14 7.02
CA PRO A 334 14.86 -1.93 7.89
C PRO A 334 13.53 -2.26 7.21
N LEU A 335 13.47 -2.19 5.87
CA LEU A 335 12.27 -2.50 5.12
C LEU A 335 12.02 -4.00 4.96
N THR A 336 13.06 -4.80 4.76
CA THR A 336 12.90 -6.26 4.65
C THR A 336 12.47 -6.86 5.97
N MET A 337 12.97 -6.35 7.11
CA MET A 337 12.53 -6.79 8.43
C MET A 337 11.08 -6.38 8.74
N VAL A 338 10.67 -5.17 8.36
CA VAL A 338 9.25 -4.77 8.43
C VAL A 338 8.40 -5.59 7.46
N MET A 339 8.90 -5.98 6.29
CA MET A 339 8.14 -6.72 5.28
C MET A 339 8.02 -8.23 5.52
N ASP A 340 9.08 -8.89 5.99
CA ASP A 340 9.03 -10.29 6.47
C ASP A 340 8.19 -10.36 7.74
N GLY A 341 8.29 -9.33 8.59
CA GLY A 341 7.29 -8.98 9.58
C GLY A 341 5.90 -8.98 8.94
N LEU A 342 5.59 -8.12 7.97
CA LEU A 342 4.25 -8.02 7.33
C LEU A 342 3.71 -9.29 6.66
N SER A 343 4.53 -10.31 6.36
CA SER A 343 4.03 -11.63 5.96
C SER A 343 3.46 -12.45 7.14
N ALA A 344 3.91 -12.14 8.36
CA ALA A 344 3.36 -12.60 9.65
C ALA A 344 2.59 -11.48 10.41
N PHE A 345 2.65 -10.23 9.95
CA PHE A 345 2.11 -8.98 10.53
C PHE A 345 0.99 -8.38 9.66
N GLU A 346 0.37 -9.16 8.79
CA GLU A 346 -1.02 -8.87 8.48
C GLU A 346 -1.80 -9.07 9.80
N PHE A 347 -2.05 -7.96 10.53
CA PHE A 347 -3.08 -7.76 11.56
C PHE A 347 -2.77 -7.54 13.06
N PHE A 348 -1.53 -7.27 13.51
CA PHE A 348 -1.32 -6.74 14.87
C PHE A 348 -0.54 -5.43 14.91
N THR A 349 -1.24 -4.33 15.22
CA THR A 349 -0.64 -3.19 15.93
C THR A 349 -1.23 -3.13 17.32
N ALA A 350 -0.59 -3.83 18.28
CA ALA A 350 -0.57 -3.50 19.71
C ALA A 350 0.30 -4.49 20.51
N SER A 351 1.62 -4.58 20.25
CA SER A 351 2.59 -4.95 21.32
C SER A 351 4.07 -4.66 21.01
N GLU A 352 4.51 -4.44 19.77
CA GLU A 352 5.96 -4.30 19.48
C GLU A 352 6.46 -2.86 19.24
N ALA A 353 5.59 -1.86 19.40
CA ALA A 353 6.02 -0.45 19.47
C ALA A 353 6.84 -0.13 20.74
N ALA A 354 7.03 -1.10 21.64
CA ALA A 354 7.79 -0.94 22.87
C ALA A 354 9.25 -1.47 22.81
N GLU A 355 9.64 -2.22 21.76
CA GLU A 355 10.94 -2.92 21.77
C GLU A 355 11.87 -2.64 20.57
N LEU A 356 11.44 -1.88 19.56
CA LEU A 356 12.25 -1.55 18.37
C LEU A 356 12.69 -0.08 18.29
N GLY A 357 12.59 0.66 19.40
CA GLY A 357 13.08 2.04 19.55
C GLY A 357 14.58 2.13 19.89
N ALA A 358 15.33 1.04 19.80
CA ALA A 358 16.77 1.03 20.04
C ALA A 358 17.51 0.69 18.75
N GLU A 359 18.43 1.57 18.35
CA GLU A 359 19.35 1.49 17.20
C GLU A 359 18.78 2.06 15.88
N GLY A 360 19.14 3.23 15.36
CA GLY A 360 20.19 4.19 15.70
C GLY A 360 20.95 4.60 14.43
N LEU A 361 20.75 5.84 13.96
CA LEU A 361 21.67 6.76 13.27
C LEU A 361 20.79 7.82 12.57
N TRP A 362 21.15 9.10 12.68
CA TRP A 362 20.31 10.32 12.73
C TRP A 362 19.73 10.54 14.13
N GLU A 363 19.94 11.73 14.72
CA GLU A 363 19.44 12.05 16.06
C GLU A 363 17.93 11.83 16.07
N ALA A 364 17.47 10.96 16.97
CA ALA A 364 16.09 10.46 17.01
C ALA A 364 15.05 11.59 16.92
N GLU A 365 15.40 12.79 17.39
CA GLU A 365 14.59 13.99 17.36
C GLU A 365 14.26 14.52 15.94
N GLU A 366 15.14 14.40 14.93
CA GLU A 366 14.86 14.88 13.56
C GLU A 366 14.03 13.87 12.73
N VAL A 367 14.26 12.58 12.96
CA VAL A 367 13.49 11.50 12.32
C VAL A 367 12.09 11.44 12.94
N GLU A 368 11.99 11.61 14.26
CA GLU A 368 10.72 11.70 14.97
C GLU A 368 10.00 12.99 14.59
N ALA A 369 10.65 14.15 14.50
CA ALA A 369 10.00 15.39 14.06
C ALA A 369 9.51 15.34 12.60
N SER A 370 10.22 14.68 11.69
CA SER A 370 9.79 14.53 10.28
C SER A 370 8.68 13.49 10.10
N GLN A 371 8.71 12.42 10.89
CA GLN A 371 7.64 11.44 10.96
C GLN A 371 6.40 12.01 11.65
N GLU A 372 6.57 12.66 12.81
CA GLU A 372 5.50 13.36 13.52
C GLU A 372 4.91 14.48 12.67
N ALA A 373 5.69 15.28 11.96
CA ALA A 373 5.15 16.32 11.07
C ALA A 373 4.42 15.77 9.83
N PHE A 374 4.73 14.55 9.39
CA PHE A 374 3.98 13.86 8.34
C PHE A 374 2.75 13.12 8.90
N LEU A 375 2.81 12.68 10.16
CA LEU A 375 1.76 11.99 10.90
C LEU A 375 0.77 12.95 11.59
N THR A 376 1.12 14.21 11.80
CA THR A 376 0.25 15.25 12.39
C THR A 376 -0.94 15.59 11.52
N GLU A 377 -0.94 15.23 10.22
CA GLU A 377 -2.12 15.31 9.36
C GLU A 377 -3.24 14.32 9.77
N PHE A 378 -3.00 13.41 10.73
CA PHE A 378 -4.03 12.57 11.35
C PHE A 378 -4.65 13.18 12.62
N CYS A 379 -4.11 14.31 13.09
CA CYS A 379 -4.58 15.01 14.28
C CYS A 379 -4.86 16.50 14.00
N GLU A 380 -5.42 16.84 12.84
CA GLU A 380 -6.22 18.08 12.75
C GLU A 380 -7.69 17.73 12.99
N ILE A 381 -8.04 17.86 14.27
CA ILE A 381 -9.39 18.05 14.81
C ILE A 381 -9.89 19.41 14.30
N ASP A 382 -11.09 19.44 13.71
CA ASP A 382 -11.91 20.66 13.72
C ASP A 382 -12.42 20.92 15.14
#